data_AF-R4WMN7-F1
#
_entry.id   AF-R4WMN7-F1
#
_cell.length_a   1.000
_cell.length_b   1.000
_cell.length_c   1.000
_cell.angle_alpha   90.00
_cell.angle_beta   90.00
_cell.angle_gamma   90.00
#
_symmetry.space_group_name_H-M   'P 1'
#
loop_
_entity.id
_entity.type
_entity.pdbx_description
1 polymer ?
#
loop_
_entity_poly.entity_id
_entity_poly.type
_entity_poly.pdbx_seq_one_letter_code
_entity_poly.pdbx_strand_id
1 'polypeptide(L)'
;MRLIEVPAKTGYVWFRQGIWLFRRNPFAFLTVFFAYLFVMTLISRVPLIGPVLPLLFIPGIAVGFMAACRNTIAGKPVWPTVLVDGFRSYGSVVARRLLALGALYVIAMAVIFAASALVDGGTLLSLMMGDGPTGDPETVAASFSPLAVLVAMACYVPVAMLFWFAPTLVAWHDVPPAKALFFSLVSCWRNRGAFIYYGVLWICIALAASFGLTALMQALGAGQEMALAVLMPASILVTTALYCSFYATYRGCFGVQSPDTPDIPEASGTPKA
;
A
#
# COMPACT_ATOMS: atom_id res chain seq x y z
N MET A 1 11.74 -12.32 -15.91
CA MET A 1 10.60 -12.34 -14.96
C MET A 1 9.43 -13.06 -15.60
N ARG A 2 8.85 -14.05 -14.91
CA ARG A 2 7.64 -14.74 -15.35
C ARG A 2 6.47 -14.20 -14.54
N LEU A 3 5.56 -13.49 -15.20
CA LEU A 3 4.31 -13.03 -14.59
C LEU A 3 3.40 -14.24 -14.39
N ILE A 4 2.88 -14.39 -13.19
CA ILE A 4 1.96 -15.48 -12.83
C ILE A 4 0.53 -14.94 -12.89
N GLU A 5 -0.32 -15.58 -13.69
CA GLU A 5 -1.75 -15.36 -13.65
C GLU A 5 -2.37 -16.26 -12.60
N VAL A 6 -3.22 -15.69 -11.75
CA VAL A 6 -3.87 -16.42 -10.66
C VAL A 6 -5.39 -16.30 -10.73
N PRO A 7 -6.13 -17.35 -10.31
CA PRO A 7 -7.58 -17.29 -10.21
C PRO A 7 -8.06 -16.25 -9.18
N ALA A 8 -9.30 -15.76 -9.31
CA ALA A 8 -9.86 -14.74 -8.42
C ALA A 8 -9.84 -15.14 -6.93
N LYS A 9 -10.06 -16.42 -6.62
CA LYS A 9 -10.00 -16.96 -5.24
C LYS A 9 -8.67 -16.73 -4.54
N THR A 10 -7.58 -16.49 -5.29
CA THR A 10 -6.27 -16.18 -4.72
C THR A 10 -6.26 -14.87 -3.95
N GLY A 11 -7.19 -13.94 -4.25
CA GLY A 11 -7.37 -12.72 -3.45
C GLY A 11 -7.67 -13.02 -1.97
N TYR A 12 -8.42 -14.08 -1.68
CA TYR A 12 -8.66 -14.56 -0.32
C TYR A 12 -7.37 -15.05 0.36
N VAL A 13 -6.51 -15.72 -0.41
CA VAL A 13 -5.22 -16.22 0.09
C VAL A 13 -4.33 -15.06 0.49
N TRP A 14 -4.26 -13.99 -0.33
CA TRP A 14 -3.49 -12.78 0.00
C TRP A 14 -4.00 -12.09 1.25
N PHE A 15 -5.32 -11.96 1.39
CA PHE A 15 -5.96 -11.42 2.58
C PHE A 15 -5.57 -12.20 3.85
N ARG A 16 -5.72 -13.54 3.83
CA ARG A 16 -5.34 -14.41 4.95
C ARG A 16 -3.85 -14.36 5.27
N GLN A 17 -3.00 -14.35 4.25
CA GLN A 17 -1.55 -14.26 4.43
C GLN A 17 -1.13 -12.94 5.06
N GLY A 18 -1.79 -11.83 4.73
CA GLY A 18 -1.57 -10.55 5.39
C GLY A 18 -1.88 -10.56 6.87
N ILE A 19 -3.06 -11.07 7.24
CA ILE A 19 -3.48 -11.21 8.64
C ILE A 19 -2.53 -12.16 9.39
N TRP A 20 -2.19 -13.30 8.78
CA TRP A 20 -1.25 -14.25 9.37
C TRP A 20 0.12 -13.61 9.61
N LEU A 21 0.63 -12.85 8.64
CA LEU A 21 1.93 -12.20 8.74
C LEU A 21 1.94 -11.13 9.84
N PHE A 22 0.90 -10.30 9.90
CA PHE A 22 0.72 -9.33 10.97
C PHE A 22 0.72 -10.00 12.36
N ARG A 23 -0.05 -11.09 12.52
CA ARG A 23 -0.14 -11.84 13.79
C ARG A 23 1.17 -12.53 14.19
N ARG A 24 2.10 -12.74 13.26
CA ARG A 24 3.41 -13.34 13.55
C ARG A 24 4.30 -12.43 14.40
N ASN A 25 4.25 -11.12 14.16
CA ASN A 25 5.00 -10.14 14.94
C ASN A 25 4.29 -8.76 14.92
N PRO A 26 3.14 -8.62 15.61
CA PRO A 26 2.32 -7.42 15.53
C PRO A 26 3.05 -6.19 16.06
N PHE A 27 3.83 -6.34 17.14
CA PHE A 27 4.59 -5.22 17.73
C PHE A 27 5.62 -4.67 16.75
N ALA A 28 6.37 -5.52 16.04
CA ALA A 28 7.33 -5.03 15.05
C ALA A 28 6.66 -4.24 13.92
N PHE A 29 5.57 -4.74 13.36
CA PHE A 29 4.85 -4.03 12.30
C PHE A 29 4.20 -2.74 12.79
N LEU A 30 3.64 -2.73 14.00
CA LEU A 30 3.14 -1.51 14.63
C LEU A 30 4.27 -0.51 14.86
N THR A 31 5.41 -0.94 15.37
CA THR A 31 6.58 -0.07 15.56
C THR A 31 7.07 0.53 14.24
N VAL A 32 7.13 -0.26 13.15
CA VAL A 32 7.45 0.23 11.81
C VAL A 32 6.39 1.22 11.31
N PHE A 33 5.10 0.91 11.47
CA PHE A 33 4.00 1.77 11.03
C PHE A 33 3.93 3.08 11.82
N PHE A 34 4.12 3.05 13.13
CA PHE A 34 4.21 4.24 13.97
C PHE A 34 5.44 5.09 13.62
N ALA A 35 6.59 4.47 13.36
CA ALA A 35 7.76 5.21 12.89
C ALA A 35 7.48 5.90 11.54
N TYR A 36 6.77 5.22 10.63
CA TYR A 36 6.30 5.83 9.38
C TYR A 36 5.40 7.04 9.65
N LEU A 37 4.34 6.88 10.46
CA LEU A 37 3.41 7.96 10.80
C LEU A 37 4.13 9.15 11.46
N PHE A 38 5.06 8.88 12.38
CA PHE A 38 5.84 9.90 13.05
C PHE A 38 6.70 10.70 12.08
N VAL A 39 7.45 10.02 11.20
CA VAL A 39 8.30 10.69 10.19
C VAL A 39 7.45 11.48 9.20
N MET A 40 6.33 10.93 8.73
CA MET A 40 5.44 11.65 7.82
C MET A 40 4.83 12.88 8.49
N THR A 41 4.47 12.78 9.76
CA THR A 41 3.97 13.93 10.55
C THR A 41 5.02 15.00 10.71
N LEU A 42 6.29 14.65 10.96
CA LEU A 42 7.38 15.63 11.04
C LEU A 42 7.62 16.31 9.69
N ILE A 43 7.60 15.54 8.60
CA ILE A 43 7.75 16.07 7.24
C ILE A 43 6.61 17.05 6.90
N SER A 44 5.37 16.72 7.24
CA SER A 44 4.23 17.57 6.93
C SER A 44 4.22 18.90 7.68
N ARG A 45 5.00 19.04 8.77
CA ARG A 45 5.21 20.34 9.44
C ARG A 45 6.12 21.29 8.67
N VAL A 46 6.84 20.82 7.65
CA VAL A 46 7.73 21.68 6.87
C VAL A 46 6.89 22.49 5.87
N PRO A 47 6.87 23.82 5.96
CA PRO A 47 6.06 24.64 5.05
C PRO A 47 6.52 24.47 3.60
N LEU A 48 5.58 24.63 2.66
CA LEU A 48 5.76 24.56 1.20
C LEU A 48 6.10 23.17 0.61
N ILE A 49 6.97 22.38 1.26
CA ILE A 49 7.40 21.06 0.76
C ILE A 49 6.76 19.89 1.49
N GLY A 50 6.25 20.11 2.71
CA GLY A 50 5.68 19.08 3.58
C GLY A 50 4.58 18.23 2.96
N PRO A 51 3.70 18.75 2.08
CA PRO A 51 2.67 17.92 1.46
C PRO A 51 3.17 17.06 0.27
N VAL A 52 4.24 17.49 -0.41
CA VAL A 52 4.77 16.81 -1.60
C VAL A 52 5.83 15.76 -1.24
N LEU A 53 6.64 16.04 -0.23
CA LEU A 53 7.76 15.19 0.16
C LEU A 53 7.36 13.75 0.57
N PRO A 54 6.23 13.53 1.29
CA PRO A 54 5.74 12.19 1.57
C PRO A 54 5.51 11.39 0.29
N LEU A 55 4.87 11.99 -0.72
CA LEU A 55 4.61 11.34 -2.01
C LEU A 55 5.89 10.92 -2.73
N LEU A 56 6.93 11.75 -2.65
CA LEU A 56 8.24 11.45 -3.23
C LEU A 56 8.89 10.22 -2.58
N PHE A 57 8.73 10.05 -1.26
CA PHE A 57 9.38 8.95 -0.54
C PHE A 57 8.57 7.65 -0.47
N ILE A 58 7.26 7.70 -0.76
CA ILE A 58 6.36 6.53 -0.73
C ILE A 58 6.96 5.29 -1.42
N PRO A 59 7.52 5.35 -2.65
CA PRO A 59 8.06 4.18 -3.32
C PRO A 59 9.16 3.46 -2.53
N GLY A 60 10.11 4.20 -1.94
CA GLY A 60 11.19 3.58 -1.18
C GLY A 60 10.75 3.10 0.20
N ILE A 61 9.83 3.82 0.85
CA ILE A 61 9.20 3.40 2.11
C ILE A 61 8.41 2.09 1.90
N ALA A 62 7.68 1.98 0.79
CA ALA A 62 6.96 0.76 0.42
C ALA A 62 7.91 -0.44 0.29
N VAL A 63 9.09 -0.25 -0.34
CA VAL A 63 10.14 -1.29 -0.40
C VAL A 63 10.64 -1.64 1.00
N GLY A 64 10.85 -0.66 1.88
CA GLY A 64 11.26 -0.89 3.26
C GLY A 64 10.23 -1.69 4.06
N PHE A 65 8.94 -1.38 3.91
CA PHE A 65 7.86 -2.15 4.53
C PHE A 65 7.82 -3.59 4.00
N MET A 66 7.99 -3.78 2.69
CA MET A 66 8.08 -5.10 2.07
C MET A 66 9.30 -5.90 2.56
N ALA A 67 10.42 -5.22 2.84
CA ALA A 67 11.59 -5.82 3.47
C ALA A 67 11.31 -6.24 4.92
N ALA A 68 10.54 -5.44 5.67
CA ALA A 68 10.06 -5.82 7.01
C ALA A 68 9.23 -7.11 6.97
N CYS A 69 8.30 -7.21 6.02
CA CYS A 69 7.52 -8.44 5.79
C CYS A 69 8.41 -9.66 5.52
N ARG A 70 9.41 -9.52 4.63
CA ARG A 70 10.37 -10.57 4.31
C ARG A 70 11.20 -10.98 5.53
N ASN A 71 11.68 -10.02 6.31
CA ASN A 71 12.49 -10.26 7.50
C ASN A 71 11.71 -11.00 8.59
N THR A 72 10.45 -10.62 8.83
CA THR A 72 9.57 -11.32 9.78
C THR A 72 9.35 -12.78 9.39
N ILE A 73 9.16 -13.08 8.09
CA ILE A 73 9.02 -14.46 7.60
C ILE A 73 10.31 -15.26 7.81
N ALA A 74 11.47 -14.62 7.61
CA ALA A 74 12.78 -15.23 7.81
C ALA A 74 13.19 -15.34 9.30
N GLY A 75 12.34 -14.93 10.25
CA GLY A 75 12.66 -14.93 11.68
C GLY A 75 13.74 -13.91 12.07
N LYS A 76 14.01 -12.92 11.23
CA LYS A 76 14.98 -11.85 11.50
C LYS A 76 14.34 -10.73 12.30
N PRO A 77 15.11 -10.03 13.17
CA PRO A 77 14.60 -8.86 13.87
C PRO A 77 14.22 -7.75 12.88
N VAL A 78 13.15 -7.02 13.20
CA VAL A 78 12.63 -5.91 12.38
C VAL A 78 12.66 -4.64 13.21
N TRP A 79 13.40 -3.66 12.72
CA TRP A 79 13.59 -2.36 13.36
C TRP A 79 13.00 -1.25 12.48
N PRO A 80 12.59 -0.09 13.04
CA PRO A 80 12.10 1.06 12.27
C PRO A 80 13.00 1.50 11.11
N THR A 81 14.32 1.30 11.25
CA THR A 81 15.32 1.62 10.23
C THR A 81 15.11 0.84 8.93
N VAL A 82 14.35 -0.26 8.94
CA VAL A 82 13.98 -1.00 7.73
C VAL A 82 13.24 -0.13 6.70
N LEU A 83 12.56 0.93 7.13
CA LEU A 83 11.87 1.85 6.21
C LEU A 83 12.83 2.58 5.25
N VAL A 84 14.09 2.79 5.66
CA VAL A 84 15.11 3.41 4.81
C VAL A 84 15.89 2.39 3.98
N ASP A 85 15.66 1.08 4.17
CA ASP A 85 16.37 0.03 3.41
C ASP A 85 16.15 0.17 1.91
N GLY A 86 14.96 0.62 1.48
CA GLY A 86 14.70 0.89 0.06
C GLY A 86 15.73 1.85 -0.56
N PHE A 87 16.18 2.86 0.20
CA PHE A 87 17.13 3.87 -0.29
C PHE A 87 18.60 3.56 0.03
N ARG A 88 18.87 2.69 1.00
CA ARG A 88 20.26 2.42 1.45
C ARG A 88 20.77 1.04 1.03
N SER A 89 19.95 0.01 1.18
CA SER A 89 20.41 -1.38 1.19
C SER A 89 20.56 -1.99 -0.21
N TYR A 90 20.03 -1.33 -1.25
CA TYR A 90 20.06 -1.80 -2.64
C TYR A 90 20.99 -0.97 -3.55
N GLY A 91 21.80 -0.07 -2.98
CA GLY A 91 22.78 0.75 -3.70
C GLY A 91 22.23 2.08 -4.24
N SER A 92 23.15 2.98 -4.59
CA SER A 92 22.84 4.37 -5.01
C SER A 92 22.04 4.45 -6.31
N VAL A 93 22.26 3.50 -7.23
CA VAL A 93 21.53 3.42 -8.51
C VAL A 93 20.04 3.13 -8.26
N VAL A 94 19.74 2.14 -7.42
CA VAL A 94 18.36 1.79 -7.05
C VAL A 94 17.70 2.94 -6.29
N ALA A 95 18.41 3.56 -5.35
CA ALA A 95 17.90 4.73 -4.63
C ALA A 95 17.47 5.86 -5.57
N ARG A 96 18.31 6.19 -6.57
CA ARG A 96 17.97 7.20 -7.59
C ARG A 96 16.76 6.78 -8.43
N ARG A 97 16.63 5.50 -8.78
CA ARG A 97 15.47 4.98 -9.52
C ARG A 97 14.19 5.02 -8.69
N LEU A 98 14.26 4.76 -7.39
CA LEU A 98 13.12 4.89 -6.46
C LEU A 98 12.69 6.35 -6.28
N LEU A 99 13.64 7.29 -6.20
CA LEU A 99 13.34 8.72 -6.19
C LEU A 99 12.74 9.18 -7.52
N ALA A 100 13.20 8.64 -8.66
CA ALA A 100 12.58 8.91 -9.96
C ALA A 100 11.14 8.38 -10.02
N LEU A 101 10.86 7.19 -9.47
CA LEU A 101 9.48 6.71 -9.30
C LEU A 101 8.68 7.64 -8.37
N GLY A 102 9.27 8.13 -7.29
CA GLY A 102 8.64 9.09 -6.40
C GLY A 102 8.23 10.38 -7.11
N ALA A 103 9.12 10.92 -7.95
CA ALA A 103 8.81 12.10 -8.75
C ALA A 103 7.66 11.84 -9.76
N LEU A 104 7.66 10.67 -10.41
CA LEU A 104 6.55 10.27 -11.27
C LEU A 104 5.24 10.08 -10.49
N TYR A 105 5.31 9.58 -9.25
CA TYR A 105 4.15 9.44 -8.39
C TYR A 105 3.57 10.79 -7.98
N VAL A 106 4.43 11.77 -7.64
CA VAL A 106 4.03 13.16 -7.38
C VAL A 106 3.29 13.74 -8.58
N ILE A 107 3.83 13.58 -9.79
CA ILE A 107 3.19 14.07 -11.03
C ILE A 107 1.83 13.39 -11.23
N ALA A 108 1.75 12.07 -11.06
CA ALA A 108 0.50 11.33 -11.21
C ALA A 108 -0.56 11.78 -10.20
N MET A 109 -0.18 12.01 -8.93
CA MET A 109 -1.07 12.53 -7.90
C MET A 109 -1.52 13.96 -8.22
N ALA A 110 -0.61 14.83 -8.69
CA ALA A 110 -0.96 16.18 -9.09
C ALA A 110 -1.99 16.19 -10.24
N VAL A 111 -1.87 15.28 -11.21
CA VAL A 111 -2.87 15.10 -12.28
C VAL A 111 -4.22 14.67 -11.74
N ILE A 112 -4.25 13.75 -10.75
CA ILE A 112 -5.50 13.32 -10.10
C ILE A 112 -6.19 14.50 -9.42
N PHE A 113 -5.45 15.28 -8.61
CA PHE A 113 -6.02 16.42 -7.90
C PHE A 113 -6.43 17.56 -8.85
N ALA A 114 -5.69 17.77 -9.94
CA ALA A 114 -6.08 18.71 -10.99
C ALA A 114 -7.37 18.28 -11.69
N ALA A 115 -7.56 16.98 -11.94
CA ALA A 115 -8.79 16.45 -12.52
C ALA A 115 -9.98 16.57 -11.56
N SER A 116 -9.80 16.33 -10.26
CA SER A 116 -10.86 16.54 -9.26
C SER A 116 -11.22 18.01 -9.09
N ALA A 117 -10.25 18.92 -9.24
CA ALA A 117 -10.45 20.37 -9.15
C ALA A 117 -11.43 20.91 -10.19
N LEU A 118 -11.58 20.22 -11.33
CA LEU A 118 -12.58 20.55 -12.36
C LEU A 118 -14.03 20.33 -11.86
N VAL A 119 -14.22 19.59 -10.76
CA VAL A 119 -15.52 19.22 -10.21
C VAL A 119 -15.84 19.96 -8.91
N ASP A 120 -14.87 20.10 -8.01
CA ASP A 120 -15.05 20.70 -6.66
C ASP A 120 -14.40 22.07 -6.48
N GLY A 121 -13.94 22.70 -7.57
CA GLY A 121 -13.27 23.99 -7.52
C GLY A 121 -11.88 23.96 -6.89
N GLY A 122 -11.28 22.77 -6.72
CA GLY A 122 -9.94 22.61 -6.16
C GLY A 122 -9.93 22.34 -4.65
N THR A 123 -11.06 21.99 -4.06
CA THR A 123 -11.17 21.69 -2.62
C THR A 123 -10.29 20.50 -2.21
N LEU A 124 -10.28 19.43 -3.02
CA LEU A 124 -9.38 18.29 -2.76
C LEU A 124 -7.90 18.65 -2.91
N LEU A 125 -7.59 19.55 -3.86
CA LEU A 125 -6.23 20.02 -4.12
C LEU A 125 -5.74 20.94 -2.99
N SER A 126 -6.57 21.84 -2.48
CA SER A 126 -6.21 22.70 -1.34
C SER A 126 -5.95 21.88 -0.09
N LEU A 127 -6.77 20.85 0.17
CA LEU A 127 -6.50 19.88 1.24
C LEU A 127 -5.15 19.19 1.05
N MET A 128 -4.84 18.75 -0.17
CA MET A 128 -3.55 18.13 -0.47
C MET A 128 -2.39 19.10 -0.22
N MET A 129 -2.54 20.39 -0.53
CA MET A 129 -1.50 21.41 -0.30
C MET A 129 -1.37 21.86 1.16
N GLY A 130 -2.26 21.40 2.05
CA GLY A 130 -2.30 21.81 3.45
C GLY A 130 -3.08 23.10 3.71
N ASP A 131 -3.72 23.66 2.69
CA ASP A 131 -4.53 24.88 2.74
C ASP A 131 -6.04 24.58 2.67
N GLY A 132 -6.43 23.32 2.87
CA GLY A 132 -7.82 22.86 2.77
C GLY A 132 -8.67 23.17 3.99
N PRO A 133 -9.95 22.76 3.97
CA PRO A 133 -10.86 22.96 5.09
C PRO A 133 -10.28 22.44 6.41
N THR A 134 -10.27 23.29 7.43
CA THR A 134 -9.86 22.95 8.79
C THR A 134 -11.05 23.03 9.73
N GLY A 135 -11.20 22.06 10.63
CA GLY A 135 -12.34 22.00 11.53
C GLY A 135 -12.45 20.64 12.20
N ASP A 136 -13.63 20.35 12.75
CA ASP A 136 -13.95 19.00 13.19
C ASP A 136 -14.06 18.03 11.98
N PRO A 137 -13.91 16.72 12.20
CA PRO A 137 -13.93 15.76 11.09
C PRO A 137 -15.22 15.77 10.26
N GLU A 138 -16.36 16.11 10.87
CA GLU A 138 -17.65 16.15 10.19
C GLU A 138 -17.79 17.35 9.25
N THR A 139 -17.37 18.54 9.67
CA THR A 139 -17.39 19.75 8.82
C THR A 139 -16.40 19.63 7.65
N VAL A 140 -15.22 19.08 7.91
CA VAL A 140 -14.23 18.81 6.86
C VAL A 140 -14.78 17.78 5.87
N ALA A 141 -15.40 16.70 6.35
CA ALA A 141 -16.01 15.69 5.49
C ALA A 141 -17.15 16.26 4.63
N ALA A 142 -18.01 17.10 5.21
CA ALA A 142 -19.12 17.75 4.51
C ALA A 142 -18.65 18.76 3.43
N SER A 143 -17.40 19.22 3.51
CA SER A 143 -16.81 20.15 2.54
C SER A 143 -16.45 19.47 1.20
N PHE A 144 -16.37 18.14 1.15
CA PHE A 144 -16.00 17.43 -0.08
C PHE A 144 -17.21 17.09 -0.96
N SER A 145 -17.08 17.38 -2.25
CA SER A 145 -18.04 16.92 -3.26
C SER A 145 -17.93 15.39 -3.45
N PRO A 146 -19.00 14.61 -3.23
CA PRO A 146 -18.97 13.17 -3.46
C PRO A 146 -18.55 12.80 -4.89
N LEU A 147 -18.95 13.60 -5.88
CA LEU A 147 -18.57 13.38 -7.27
C LEU A 147 -17.07 13.59 -7.49
N ALA A 148 -16.47 14.61 -6.87
CA ALA A 148 -15.03 14.86 -6.98
C ALA A 148 -14.21 13.75 -6.33
N VAL A 149 -14.67 13.23 -5.18
CA VAL A 149 -14.07 12.06 -4.54
C VAL A 149 -14.14 10.83 -5.45
N LEU A 150 -15.28 10.58 -6.10
CA LEU A 150 -15.43 9.47 -7.04
C LEU A 150 -14.52 9.61 -8.27
N VAL A 151 -14.38 10.82 -8.82
CA VAL A 151 -13.45 11.10 -9.92
C VAL A 151 -12.01 10.85 -9.48
N ALA A 152 -11.61 11.37 -8.32
CA ALA A 152 -10.27 11.16 -7.77
C ALA A 152 -9.99 9.66 -7.54
N MET A 153 -10.94 8.91 -6.98
CA MET A 153 -10.83 7.46 -6.80
C MET A 153 -10.68 6.73 -8.14
N ALA A 154 -11.50 7.07 -9.14
CA ALA A 154 -11.44 6.46 -10.46
C ALA A 154 -10.09 6.71 -11.15
N CYS A 155 -9.56 7.94 -11.06
CA CYS A 155 -8.24 8.29 -11.57
C CYS A 155 -7.09 7.67 -10.76
N TYR A 156 -7.29 7.41 -9.47
CA TYR A 156 -6.29 6.78 -8.61
C TYR A 156 -6.09 5.29 -8.91
N VAL A 157 -7.13 4.55 -9.32
CA VAL A 157 -7.01 3.12 -9.66
C VAL A 157 -5.86 2.80 -10.63
N PRO A 158 -5.74 3.44 -11.82
CA PRO A 158 -4.62 3.16 -12.73
C PRO A 158 -3.27 3.56 -12.15
N VAL A 159 -3.19 4.64 -11.37
CA VAL A 159 -1.96 5.03 -10.67
C VAL A 159 -1.58 3.98 -9.64
N ALA A 160 -2.52 3.51 -8.83
CA ALA A 160 -2.30 2.41 -7.90
C ALA A 160 -1.76 1.17 -8.62
N MET A 161 -2.34 0.78 -9.76
CA MET A 161 -1.85 -0.35 -10.56
C MET A 161 -0.43 -0.15 -11.09
N LEU A 162 -0.09 1.05 -11.56
CA LEU A 162 1.26 1.40 -12.04
C LEU A 162 2.31 1.28 -10.94
N PHE A 163 1.98 1.74 -9.72
CA PHE A 163 2.94 1.82 -8.62
C PHE A 163 2.88 0.63 -7.64
N TRP A 164 1.88 -0.26 -7.76
CA TRP A 164 1.67 -1.37 -6.82
C TRP A 164 2.90 -2.25 -6.63
N PHE A 165 3.57 -2.59 -7.73
CA PHE A 165 4.75 -3.47 -7.74
C PHE A 165 6.01 -2.77 -8.22
N ALA A 166 5.90 -1.64 -8.93
CA ALA A 166 7.05 -0.99 -9.55
C ALA A 166 8.23 -0.71 -8.60
N PRO A 167 8.02 -0.18 -7.37
CA PRO A 167 9.14 0.06 -6.45
C PRO A 167 9.87 -1.23 -6.05
N THR A 168 9.11 -2.28 -5.77
CA THR A 168 9.65 -3.61 -5.41
C THR A 168 10.41 -4.24 -6.57
N LEU A 169 9.91 -4.10 -7.81
CA LEU A 169 10.58 -4.59 -9.01
C LEU A 169 11.89 -3.84 -9.29
N VAL A 170 11.91 -2.52 -9.09
CA VAL A 170 13.14 -1.72 -9.18
C VAL A 170 14.15 -2.18 -8.12
N ALA A 171 13.71 -2.35 -6.88
CA ALA A 171 14.62 -2.59 -5.76
C ALA A 171 15.15 -4.03 -5.70
N TRP A 172 14.30 -5.03 -5.96
CA TRP A 172 14.67 -6.44 -5.76
C TRP A 172 15.13 -7.14 -7.03
N HIS A 173 14.85 -6.56 -8.20
CA HIS A 173 15.19 -7.17 -9.49
C HIS A 173 15.90 -6.22 -10.45
N ASP A 174 16.33 -5.06 -9.96
CA ASP A 174 17.06 -4.05 -10.73
C ASP A 174 16.40 -3.65 -12.07
N VAL A 175 15.06 -3.67 -12.12
CA VAL A 175 14.32 -3.30 -13.33
C VAL A 175 14.32 -1.78 -13.49
N PRO A 176 14.51 -1.23 -14.71
CA PRO A 176 14.38 0.22 -14.94
C PRO A 176 12.95 0.74 -14.65
N PRO A 177 12.78 1.98 -14.14
CA PRO A 177 11.48 2.51 -13.70
C PRO A 177 10.35 2.37 -14.71
N ALA A 178 10.57 2.73 -15.99
CA ALA A 178 9.54 2.64 -17.02
C ALA A 178 9.07 1.20 -17.25
N LYS A 179 10.00 0.23 -17.28
CA LYS A 179 9.67 -1.20 -17.42
C LYS A 179 8.97 -1.71 -16.16
N ALA A 180 9.37 -1.25 -14.98
CA ALA A 180 8.75 -1.65 -13.71
C ALA A 180 7.29 -1.19 -13.62
N LEU A 181 6.99 0.05 -14.04
CA LEU A 181 5.62 0.58 -14.12
C LEU A 181 4.76 -0.25 -15.09
N PHE A 182 5.29 -0.56 -16.27
CA PHE A 182 4.61 -1.40 -17.25
C PHE A 182 4.32 -2.80 -16.71
N PHE A 183 5.31 -3.47 -16.10
CA PHE A 183 5.11 -4.79 -15.52
C PHE A 183 4.12 -4.77 -14.35
N SER A 184 4.14 -3.72 -13.52
CA SER A 184 3.15 -3.56 -12.45
C SER A 184 1.74 -3.46 -13.00
N LEU A 185 1.52 -2.58 -13.98
CA LEU A 185 0.22 -2.39 -14.62
C LEU A 185 -0.30 -3.69 -15.24
N VAL A 186 0.55 -4.38 -16.03
CA VAL A 186 0.18 -5.64 -16.68
C VAL A 186 -0.10 -6.74 -15.65
N SER A 187 0.69 -6.83 -14.58
CA SER A 187 0.47 -7.79 -13.49
C SER A 187 -0.85 -7.55 -12.76
N CYS A 188 -1.16 -6.31 -12.43
CA CYS A 188 -2.43 -5.97 -11.79
C CYS A 188 -3.61 -6.21 -12.73
N TRP A 189 -3.48 -5.88 -14.02
CA TRP A 189 -4.55 -6.05 -15.01
C TRP A 189 -4.86 -7.51 -15.30
N ARG A 190 -3.82 -8.34 -15.54
CA ARG A 190 -3.97 -9.78 -15.77
C ARG A 190 -4.54 -10.50 -14.54
N ASN A 191 -4.29 -9.99 -13.34
CA ASN A 191 -4.80 -10.53 -12.08
C ASN A 191 -5.97 -9.74 -11.47
N ARG A 192 -6.69 -8.94 -12.27
CA ARG A 192 -7.74 -8.02 -11.79
C ARG A 192 -8.82 -8.71 -10.94
N GLY A 193 -9.21 -9.94 -11.30
CA GLY A 193 -10.22 -10.69 -10.53
C GLY A 193 -9.76 -11.00 -9.10
N ALA A 194 -8.48 -11.35 -8.92
CA ALA A 194 -7.91 -11.59 -7.60
C ALA A 194 -7.78 -10.29 -6.80
N PHE A 195 -7.39 -9.19 -7.45
CA PHE A 195 -7.32 -7.86 -6.83
C PHE A 195 -8.69 -7.31 -6.41
N ILE A 196 -9.72 -7.47 -7.23
CA ILE A 196 -11.09 -7.06 -6.90
C ILE A 196 -11.58 -7.83 -5.67
N TYR A 197 -11.44 -9.17 -5.69
CA TYR A 197 -11.85 -9.99 -4.55
C TYR A 197 -11.09 -9.62 -3.27
N TYR A 198 -9.78 -9.44 -3.38
CA TYR A 198 -8.91 -8.97 -2.29
C TYR A 198 -9.34 -7.59 -1.75
N GLY A 199 -9.62 -6.64 -2.63
CA GLY A 199 -10.05 -5.28 -2.26
C GLY A 199 -11.41 -5.29 -1.56
N VAL A 200 -12.37 -6.07 -2.07
CA VAL A 200 -13.69 -6.23 -1.44
C VAL A 200 -13.55 -6.78 -0.01
N LEU A 201 -12.70 -7.79 0.22
CA LEU A 201 -12.47 -8.31 1.57
C LEU A 201 -11.92 -7.26 2.53
N TRP A 202 -10.96 -6.44 2.08
CA TRP A 202 -10.39 -5.36 2.89
C TRP A 202 -11.37 -4.22 3.15
N ILE A 203 -12.23 -3.90 2.18
CA ILE A 203 -13.32 -2.93 2.37
C ILE A 203 -14.31 -3.50 3.40
N CYS A 204 -14.74 -4.76 3.25
CA CYS A 204 -15.66 -5.40 4.19
C CYS A 204 -15.10 -5.41 5.62
N ILE A 205 -13.82 -5.75 5.84
CA ILE A 205 -13.25 -5.75 7.19
C ILE A 205 -13.10 -4.33 7.75
N ALA A 206 -12.76 -3.33 6.92
CA ALA A 206 -12.66 -1.94 7.36
C ALA A 206 -14.02 -1.36 7.75
N LEU A 207 -15.06 -1.63 6.95
CA LEU A 207 -16.43 -1.23 7.26
C LEU A 207 -16.97 -1.97 8.48
N ALA A 208 -16.73 -3.27 8.59
CA ALA A 208 -17.13 -4.07 9.76
C ALA A 208 -16.43 -3.59 11.03
N ALA A 209 -15.14 -3.27 10.98
CA ALA A 209 -14.42 -2.71 12.09
C ALA A 209 -14.96 -1.32 12.47
N SER A 210 -15.25 -0.47 11.49
CA SER A 210 -15.73 0.89 11.75
C SER A 210 -17.15 0.89 12.31
N PHE A 211 -18.12 0.35 11.56
CA PHE A 211 -19.52 0.36 11.99
C PHE A 211 -19.81 -0.59 13.14
N GLY A 212 -19.18 -1.78 13.15
CA GLY A 212 -19.39 -2.77 14.20
C GLY A 212 -18.88 -2.28 15.56
N LEU A 213 -17.71 -1.64 15.58
CA LEU A 213 -17.16 -1.09 16.81
C LEU A 213 -17.96 0.12 17.31
N THR A 214 -18.34 1.04 16.41
CA THR A 214 -19.18 2.18 16.79
C THR A 214 -20.53 1.73 17.34
N ALA A 215 -21.21 0.79 16.67
CA ALA A 215 -22.48 0.24 17.14
C ALA A 215 -22.35 -0.46 18.50
N LEU A 216 -21.27 -1.23 18.70
CA LEU A 216 -20.98 -1.88 19.99
C LEU A 216 -20.77 -0.85 21.11
N MET A 217 -20.00 0.20 20.85
CA MET A 217 -19.74 1.26 21.84
C MET A 217 -21.01 2.01 22.22
N GLN A 218 -21.85 2.33 21.24
CA GLN A 218 -23.17 2.94 21.49
C GLN A 218 -24.08 2.01 22.31
N ALA A 219 -24.10 0.71 22.01
CA ALA A 219 -24.88 -0.27 22.76
C ALA A 219 -24.41 -0.42 24.23
N LEU A 220 -23.11 -0.19 24.49
CA LEU A 220 -22.53 -0.16 25.83
C LEU A 220 -22.75 1.18 26.56
N GLY A 221 -23.44 2.15 25.95
CA GLY A 221 -23.68 3.48 26.51
C GLY A 221 -22.43 4.37 26.53
N ALA A 222 -21.39 4.04 25.77
CA ALA A 222 -20.20 4.87 25.67
C ALA A 222 -20.49 6.14 24.86
N GLY A 223 -19.96 7.28 25.31
CA GLY A 223 -20.05 8.54 24.56
C GLY A 223 -19.35 8.46 23.20
N GLN A 224 -19.76 9.32 22.26
CA GLN A 224 -19.21 9.39 20.91
C GLN A 224 -17.68 9.56 20.90
N GLU A 225 -17.13 10.33 21.84
CA GLU A 225 -15.69 10.52 22.00
C GLU A 225 -14.94 9.21 22.27
N MET A 226 -15.50 8.35 23.12
CA MET A 226 -14.89 7.07 23.46
C MET A 226 -14.96 6.09 22.28
N ALA A 227 -16.05 6.12 21.50
CA ALA A 227 -16.15 5.33 20.27
C ALA A 227 -15.08 5.75 19.24
N LEU A 228 -14.85 7.05 19.06
CA LEU A 228 -13.79 7.59 18.20
C LEU A 228 -12.40 7.22 18.71
N ALA A 229 -12.19 7.23 20.02
CA ALA A 229 -10.91 6.86 20.64
C ALA A 229 -10.51 5.40 20.38
N VAL A 230 -11.46 4.46 20.30
CA VAL A 230 -11.18 3.05 19.97
C VAL A 230 -11.09 2.82 18.46
N LEU A 231 -11.77 3.63 17.65
CA LEU A 231 -11.72 3.54 16.20
C LEU A 231 -10.31 3.81 15.63
N MET A 232 -9.57 4.76 16.21
CA MET A 232 -8.19 5.07 15.76
C MET A 232 -7.24 3.86 15.89
N PRO A 233 -7.10 3.19 17.05
CA PRO A 233 -6.30 1.98 17.16
C PRO A 233 -6.78 0.85 16.23
N ALA A 234 -8.10 0.67 16.08
CA ALA A 234 -8.66 -0.34 15.19
C ALA A 234 -8.27 -0.08 13.73
N SER A 235 -8.33 1.17 13.27
CA SER A 235 -7.95 1.55 11.92
C SER A 235 -6.45 1.37 11.66
N ILE A 236 -5.60 1.63 12.65
CA ILE A 236 -4.16 1.36 12.60
C ILE A 236 -3.91 -0.15 12.44
N LEU A 237 -4.59 -0.99 13.22
CA LEU A 237 -4.44 -2.45 13.14
C LEU A 237 -4.86 -2.99 11.77
N VAL A 238 -6.02 -2.56 11.27
CA VAL A 238 -6.54 -2.95 9.95
C VAL A 238 -5.58 -2.49 8.84
N THR A 239 -5.11 -1.25 8.89
CA THR A 239 -4.19 -0.69 7.88
C THR A 239 -2.83 -1.39 7.90
N THR A 240 -2.29 -1.68 9.08
CA THR A 240 -1.02 -2.40 9.20
C THR A 240 -1.15 -3.82 8.65
N ALA A 241 -2.24 -4.52 8.93
CA ALA A 241 -2.51 -5.85 8.39
C ALA A 241 -2.72 -5.81 6.85
N LEU A 242 -3.35 -4.76 6.33
CA LEU A 242 -3.47 -4.50 4.90
C LEU A 242 -2.09 -4.34 4.27
N TYR A 243 -1.19 -3.53 4.84
CA TYR A 243 0.15 -3.35 4.29
C TYR A 243 0.97 -4.65 4.32
N CYS A 244 0.83 -5.48 5.37
CA CYS A 244 1.43 -6.81 5.41
C CYS A 244 0.96 -7.70 4.26
N SER A 245 -0.30 -7.55 3.82
CA SER A 245 -0.85 -8.32 2.71
C SER A 245 -0.29 -7.94 1.35
N PHE A 246 0.29 -6.74 1.18
CA PHE A 246 0.94 -6.35 -0.09
C PHE A 246 2.09 -7.30 -0.45
N TYR A 247 2.83 -7.77 0.55
CA TYR A 247 3.86 -8.78 0.35
C TYR A 247 3.30 -10.08 -0.21
N ALA A 248 2.11 -10.49 0.23
CA ALA A 248 1.42 -11.67 -0.30
C ALA A 248 1.01 -11.49 -1.77
N THR A 249 0.48 -10.30 -2.14
CA THR A 249 0.14 -10.00 -3.54
C THR A 249 1.36 -10.10 -4.45
N TYR A 250 2.50 -9.56 -4.00
CA TYR A 250 3.76 -9.61 -4.75
C TYR A 250 4.25 -11.04 -4.94
N ARG A 251 4.28 -11.85 -3.87
CA ARG A 251 4.66 -13.26 -3.95
C ARG A 251 3.74 -14.05 -4.87
N GLY A 252 2.43 -13.74 -4.85
CA GLY A 252 1.45 -14.40 -5.70
C GLY A 252 1.60 -14.09 -7.19
N CYS A 253 1.95 -12.85 -7.55
CA CYS A 253 2.03 -12.41 -8.94
C CYS A 253 3.41 -12.64 -9.60
N PHE A 254 4.50 -12.66 -8.82
CA PHE A 254 5.86 -12.76 -9.35
C PHE A 254 6.61 -14.04 -8.95
N GLY A 255 6.07 -14.82 -8.00
CA GLY A 255 6.74 -16.00 -7.46
C GLY A 255 7.97 -15.62 -6.63
N VAL A 256 8.20 -16.30 -5.51
CA VAL A 256 9.53 -16.28 -4.89
C VAL A 256 10.29 -17.41 -5.54
N GLN A 257 11.23 -17.10 -6.43
CA GLN A 257 12.30 -18.06 -6.68
C GLN A 257 13.16 -18.05 -5.43
N SER A 258 12.90 -18.98 -4.52
CA SER A 258 13.90 -19.36 -3.54
C SER A 258 15.06 -19.97 -4.34
N PRO A 259 16.32 -19.56 -4.12
CA PRO A 259 17.48 -20.14 -4.78
C PRO A 259 17.60 -21.68 -4.63
N ASP A 260 16.83 -22.29 -3.72
CA ASP A 260 16.87 -23.71 -3.38
C ASP A 260 15.65 -24.53 -3.89
N THR A 261 15.01 -24.15 -4.99
CA THR A 261 14.12 -25.09 -5.70
C THR A 261 14.90 -25.64 -6.89
N PRO A 262 15.46 -26.86 -6.80
CA PRO A 262 16.04 -27.51 -7.97
C PRO A 262 14.97 -27.57 -9.05
N ASP A 263 15.33 -27.16 -10.27
CA ASP A 263 14.53 -27.44 -11.45
C ASP A 263 14.21 -28.95 -11.45
N ILE A 264 12.95 -29.30 -11.22
CA ILE A 264 12.50 -30.66 -11.44
C ILE A 264 12.58 -30.85 -12.96
N PRO A 265 13.47 -31.73 -13.48
CA PRO A 265 13.53 -31.99 -14.90
C PRO A 265 12.16 -32.54 -15.31
N GLU A 266 11.57 -31.96 -16.35
CA GLU A 266 10.41 -32.56 -17.01
C GLU A 266 10.77 -34.01 -17.35
N ALA A 267 9.99 -34.96 -16.83
CA ALA A 267 10.13 -36.37 -17.15
C ALA A 267 9.72 -36.58 -18.61
N SER A 268 10.66 -36.29 -19.52
CA SER A 268 10.61 -36.72 -20.90
C SER A 268 10.86 -38.23 -20.95
N GLY A 269 9.94 -38.96 -21.59
CA GLY A 269 10.26 -40.26 -22.18
C GLY A 269 9.42 -41.41 -21.65
N THR A 270 8.21 -41.57 -22.19
CA THR A 270 7.65 -42.91 -22.36
C THR A 270 8.55 -43.68 -23.34
N PRO A 271 9.14 -44.83 -22.96
CA PRO A 271 9.83 -45.68 -23.92
C PRO A 271 8.78 -46.38 -24.78
N LYS A 272 8.95 -46.30 -26.10
CA LYS A 272 8.30 -47.23 -27.03
C LYS A 272 8.89 -48.62 -26.82
N ALA A 273 8.04 -49.60 -26.56
CA ALA A 273 8.23 -51.00 -26.93
C ALA A 273 6.84 -51.58 -27.21
#